data_AF-A0A838MMG2-F1
#
_entry.id   AF-A0A838MMG2-F1
#
_cell.length_a   1.000
_cell.length_b   1.000
_cell.length_c   1.000
_cell.angle_alpha   90.00
_cell.angle_beta   90.00
_cell.angle_gamma   90.00
#
_symmetry.space_group_name_H-M   'P 1'
#
loop_
_entity.id
_entity.type
_entity.pdbx_description
1 polymer ?
#
loop_
_entity_poly.entity_id
_entity_poly.type
_entity_poly.pdbx_seq_one_letter_code
_entity_poly.pdbx_strand_id
1 'polypeptide(L)'
;MTGSATPTARHRWSMGPRLPSLILLAIAAAALLGGVVLIWQTISAERSQREQAERTSAVLQALREVDRTAVEAETGQRGYFITLDQRYLAPYITAREQYRVNLAHLRRLMGANISPRQRELLGDIARLNEAKFAELAETVADIRDGDLIDVRRRILSDEGQSVMERLRSAIRELETIEVAALRQASDKAATSEARILPALVVLLAFILLTLGLALVHIIRTADAEARAANAQELARARDRADLLSRELNHRIKNLFAVILAIVKMTGRDAPEARPAIDRISGRIHALLKAHEVTQGTSAHPSAALADLVDTALKPYQSNENAWVPAGLPVDLPERAVVPLGLVLHELTTNAVKYGAWANPGGRIDVSWRMNGDRLRLDWRETCSSPSPDADPGQPGFGSSLIDGSARQLGGTIERVSHPDGIVVRIEFPLGE
;
A
#
# COMPACT_ATOMS: atom_id res chain seq x y z
N MET A 1 -22.36 49.30 -18.32
CA MET A 1 -21.03 49.42 -17.69
C MET A 1 -21.05 48.52 -16.45
N THR A 2 -20.96 47.20 -16.63
CA THR A 2 -19.74 46.35 -16.65
C THR A 2 -18.96 46.37 -15.34
N GLY A 3 -18.94 45.23 -14.62
CA GLY A 3 -17.95 44.98 -13.57
C GLY A 3 -18.32 43.99 -12.47
N SER A 4 -18.80 42.79 -12.80
CA SER A 4 -18.88 41.66 -11.85
C SER A 4 -17.50 41.04 -11.66
N ALA A 5 -16.89 41.20 -10.48
CA ALA A 5 -15.65 40.53 -10.11
C ALA A 5 -15.94 39.18 -9.45
N THR A 6 -15.68 38.10 -10.18
CA THR A 6 -15.60 36.72 -9.69
C THR A 6 -14.26 36.49 -8.98
N PRO A 7 -14.21 35.82 -7.82
CA PRO A 7 -12.95 35.39 -7.24
C PRO A 7 -12.52 34.08 -7.91
N THR A 8 -11.46 34.16 -8.71
CA THR A 8 -10.78 33.00 -9.31
C THR A 8 -10.20 32.10 -8.23
N ALA A 9 -10.69 30.85 -8.17
CA ALA A 9 -10.12 29.78 -7.37
C ALA A 9 -8.71 29.45 -7.88
N ARG A 10 -7.69 29.80 -7.08
CA ARG A 10 -6.30 29.38 -7.33
C ARG A 10 -6.17 27.89 -7.02
N HIS A 11 -6.14 27.06 -8.05
CA HIS A 11 -5.68 25.67 -7.99
C HIS A 11 -4.21 25.64 -7.57
N ARG A 12 -3.93 25.50 -6.26
CA ARG A 12 -2.58 25.21 -5.76
C ARG A 12 -2.27 23.74 -6.03
N TRP A 13 -1.56 23.47 -7.11
CA TRP A 13 -0.86 22.21 -7.32
C TRP A 13 0.33 22.17 -6.36
N SER A 14 0.13 21.65 -5.15
CA SER A 14 1.23 21.27 -4.26
C SER A 14 1.30 19.74 -4.19
N MET A 15 1.69 19.11 -5.29
CA MET A 15 2.24 17.75 -5.24
C MET A 15 3.77 17.85 -5.21
N GLY A 16 4.31 18.41 -4.13
CA GLY A 16 5.68 18.08 -3.76
C GLY A 16 5.70 16.60 -3.34
N PRO A 17 6.77 15.84 -3.65
CA PRO A 17 6.88 14.46 -3.21
C PRO A 17 6.72 14.43 -1.68
N ARG A 18 5.81 13.57 -1.21
CA ARG A 18 5.52 13.43 0.23
C ARG A 18 6.83 13.04 0.94
N LEU A 19 7.10 13.62 2.11
CA LEU A 19 8.32 13.39 2.91
C LEU A 19 8.78 11.91 2.96
N PRO A 20 7.90 10.89 3.08
CA PRO A 20 8.30 9.48 3.08
C PRO A 20 8.91 9.00 1.76
N SER A 21 8.41 9.49 0.62
CA SER A 21 8.91 9.12 -0.71
C SER A 21 10.31 9.68 -0.96
N LEU A 22 10.58 10.90 -0.47
CA LEU A 22 11.91 11.50 -0.51
C LEU A 22 12.92 10.72 0.35
N ILE A 23 12.50 10.24 1.52
CA ILE A 23 13.33 9.42 2.40
C ILE A 23 13.69 8.10 1.71
N LEU A 24 12.71 7.40 1.11
CA LEU A 24 12.98 6.15 0.39
C LEU A 24 13.91 6.35 -0.81
N LEU A 25 13.73 7.44 -1.55
CA LEU A 25 14.62 7.81 -2.66
C LEU A 25 16.06 8.09 -2.17
N ALA A 26 16.19 8.82 -1.06
CA ALA A 26 17.49 9.12 -0.46
C ALA A 26 18.20 7.85 0.03
N ILE A 27 17.47 6.91 0.63
CA ILE A 27 17.99 5.61 1.04
C ILE A 27 18.47 4.80 -0.18
N ALA A 28 17.69 4.76 -1.26
CA ALA A 28 18.08 4.08 -2.48
C ALA A 28 19.33 4.72 -3.13
N ALA A 29 19.40 6.05 -3.15
CA ALA A 29 20.57 6.78 -3.64
C ALA A 29 21.83 6.53 -2.79
N ALA A 30 21.70 6.49 -1.47
CA ALA A 30 22.80 6.16 -0.57
C ALA A 30 23.29 4.72 -0.77
N ALA A 31 22.38 3.78 -1.00
CA ALA A 31 22.73 2.39 -1.34
C ALA A 31 23.50 2.31 -2.66
N LEU A 32 23.05 3.01 -3.71
CA LEU A 32 23.76 3.07 -4.98
C LEU A 32 25.17 3.65 -4.84
N LEU A 33 25.32 4.75 -4.09
CA LEU A 33 26.63 5.33 -3.79
C LEU A 33 27.54 4.35 -3.04
N GLY A 34 27.00 3.62 -2.06
CA GLY A 34 27.72 2.55 -1.36
C GLY A 34 28.21 1.46 -2.32
N GLY A 35 27.38 1.06 -3.29
CA GLY A 35 27.76 0.11 -4.34
C GLY A 35 28.89 0.62 -5.23
N VAL A 36 28.85 1.89 -5.64
CA VAL A 36 29.92 2.51 -6.43
C VAL A 36 31.24 2.54 -5.66
N VAL A 37 31.21 2.90 -4.38
CA VAL A 37 32.40 2.88 -3.51
C VAL A 37 32.97 1.47 -3.40
N LEU A 38 32.11 0.47 -3.24
CA LEU A 38 32.51 -0.94 -3.13
C LEU A 38 33.17 -1.42 -4.44
N ILE A 39 32.61 -1.09 -5.60
CA ILE A 39 33.21 -1.39 -6.91
C ILE A 39 34.57 -0.69 -7.06
N TRP A 40 34.66 0.59 -6.69
CA TRP A 40 35.90 1.34 -6.78
C TRP A 40 37.01 0.77 -5.86
N GLN A 41 36.66 0.37 -4.64
CA GLN A 41 37.57 -0.33 -3.72
C GLN A 41 38.05 -1.66 -4.30
N THR A 42 37.18 -2.41 -4.98
CA THR A 42 37.55 -3.68 -5.63
C THR A 42 38.55 -3.46 -6.76
N ILE A 43 38.25 -2.56 -7.69
CA ILE A 43 39.11 -2.31 -8.85
C ILE A 43 40.49 -1.79 -8.41
N SER A 44 40.52 -0.94 -7.38
CA SER A 44 41.78 -0.41 -6.84
C SER A 44 42.59 -1.50 -6.11
N ALA A 45 41.94 -2.38 -5.35
CA ALA A 45 42.59 -3.52 -4.71
C ALA A 45 43.20 -4.49 -5.74
N GLU A 46 42.46 -4.80 -6.82
CA GLU A 46 42.92 -5.69 -7.88
C GLU A 46 44.15 -5.13 -8.62
N ARG A 47 44.15 -3.83 -8.94
CA ARG A 47 45.30 -3.17 -9.57
C ARG A 47 46.55 -3.21 -8.71
N SER A 48 46.42 -2.87 -7.42
CA SER A 48 47.53 -2.92 -6.47
C SER A 48 48.10 -4.34 -6.30
N GLN A 49 47.25 -5.37 -6.38
CA GLN A 49 47.66 -6.77 -6.29
C GLN A 49 48.48 -7.20 -7.51
N ARG A 50 48.04 -6.84 -8.73
CA ARG A 50 48.78 -7.15 -9.95
C ARG A 50 50.18 -6.54 -9.93
N GLU A 51 50.29 -5.26 -9.56
CA GLU A 51 51.59 -4.59 -9.40
C GLU A 51 52.48 -5.28 -8.36
N GLN A 52 51.92 -5.69 -7.22
CA GLN A 52 52.70 -6.37 -6.18
C GLN A 52 53.15 -7.77 -6.61
N ALA A 53 52.31 -8.52 -7.33
CA ALA A 53 52.65 -9.83 -7.87
C ALA A 53 53.75 -9.75 -8.94
N GLU A 54 53.65 -8.79 -9.86
CA GLU A 54 54.68 -8.51 -10.87
C GLU A 54 56.02 -8.15 -10.20
N ARG A 55 55.99 -7.30 -9.18
CA ARG A 55 57.19 -6.93 -8.42
C ARG A 55 57.83 -8.12 -7.71
N THR A 56 57.06 -8.93 -6.99
CA THR A 56 57.59 -10.12 -6.31
C THR A 56 58.16 -11.11 -7.32
N SER A 57 57.49 -11.33 -8.45
CA SER A 57 58.01 -12.17 -9.55
C SER A 57 59.37 -11.67 -10.07
N ALA A 58 59.50 -10.36 -10.28
CA ALA A 58 60.76 -9.73 -10.70
C ALA A 58 61.87 -9.90 -9.65
N VAL A 59 61.57 -9.77 -8.35
CA VAL A 59 62.53 -9.99 -7.26
C VAL A 59 63.00 -11.46 -7.24
N LEU A 60 62.09 -12.42 -7.35
CA LEU A 60 62.41 -13.85 -7.40
C LEU A 60 63.28 -14.20 -8.62
N GLN A 61 63.03 -13.56 -9.77
CA GLN A 61 63.87 -13.71 -10.95
C GLN A 61 65.28 -13.13 -10.73
N ALA A 62 65.39 -11.95 -10.13
CA ALA A 62 66.67 -11.33 -9.81
C ALA A 62 67.48 -12.16 -8.80
N LEU A 63 66.84 -12.78 -7.81
CA LEU A 63 67.48 -13.69 -6.87
C LEU A 63 68.05 -14.93 -7.55
N ARG A 64 67.27 -15.56 -8.45
CA ARG A 64 67.73 -16.70 -9.26
C ARG A 64 68.93 -16.34 -10.14
N GLU A 65 68.96 -15.11 -10.66
CA GLU A 65 70.05 -14.63 -11.49
C GLU A 65 71.34 -14.38 -10.68
N VAL A 66 71.20 -13.90 -9.43
CA VAL A 66 72.34 -13.80 -8.49
C VAL A 66 72.90 -15.18 -8.14
N ASP A 67 72.05 -16.17 -7.87
CA ASP A 67 72.51 -17.55 -7.62
C ASP A 67 73.18 -18.14 -8.87
N ARG A 68 72.54 -18.04 -10.05
CA ARG A 68 73.08 -18.53 -11.33
C ARG A 68 74.47 -17.98 -11.62
N THR A 69 74.65 -16.66 -11.50
CA THR A 69 75.95 -16.02 -11.76
C THR A 69 77.03 -16.47 -10.79
N ALA A 70 76.71 -16.67 -9.50
CA ALA A 70 77.68 -17.20 -8.54
C ALA A 70 78.10 -18.65 -8.89
N VAL A 71 77.15 -19.49 -9.32
CA VAL A 71 77.41 -20.88 -9.73
C VAL A 71 78.23 -20.95 -11.02
N GLU A 72 77.90 -20.14 -12.01
CA GLU A 72 78.65 -20.08 -13.28
C GLU A 72 80.08 -19.58 -13.07
N ALA A 73 80.27 -18.62 -12.16
CA ALA A 73 81.60 -18.15 -11.78
C ALA A 73 82.44 -19.26 -11.15
N GLU A 74 81.88 -19.98 -10.18
CA GLU A 74 82.55 -21.11 -9.53
C GLU A 74 82.84 -22.26 -10.52
N THR A 75 81.89 -22.56 -11.40
CA THR A 75 82.03 -23.62 -12.41
C THR A 75 83.13 -23.30 -13.42
N GLY A 76 83.17 -22.04 -13.90
CA GLY A 76 84.20 -21.57 -14.82
C GLY A 76 85.59 -21.55 -14.19
N GLN A 77 85.69 -21.09 -12.94
CA GLN A 77 86.95 -21.09 -12.19
C GLN A 77 87.48 -22.51 -11.96
N ARG A 78 86.62 -23.45 -11.53
CA ARG A 78 87.02 -24.87 -11.35
C ARG A 78 87.42 -25.53 -12.67
N GLY A 79 86.69 -25.25 -13.75
CA GLY A 79 87.03 -25.73 -15.09
C GLY A 79 88.41 -25.26 -15.54
N TYR A 80 88.72 -23.98 -15.32
CA TYR A 80 90.04 -23.42 -15.60
C TYR A 80 91.14 -24.05 -14.71
N PHE A 81 90.87 -24.23 -13.42
CA PHE A 81 91.83 -24.88 -12.52
C PHE A 81 92.17 -26.32 -12.93
N ILE A 82 91.17 -27.11 -13.35
CA ILE A 82 91.36 -28.52 -13.72
C ILE A 82 92.10 -28.65 -15.06
N THR A 83 91.78 -27.79 -16.03
CA THR A 83 92.26 -27.93 -17.42
C THR A 83 93.43 -27.03 -17.77
N LEU A 84 93.63 -25.95 -17.01
CA LEU A 84 94.53 -24.82 -17.29
C LEU A 84 94.25 -24.12 -18.64
N ASP A 85 93.08 -24.39 -19.25
CA ASP A 85 92.66 -23.82 -20.53
C ASP A 85 91.78 -22.59 -20.30
N GLN A 86 92.26 -21.43 -20.73
CA GLN A 86 91.58 -20.14 -20.56
C GLN A 86 90.17 -20.10 -21.17
N ARG A 87 89.84 -20.97 -22.12
CA ARG A 87 88.49 -21.05 -22.69
C ARG A 87 87.44 -21.39 -21.63
N TYR A 88 87.80 -22.14 -20.59
CA TYR A 88 86.90 -22.46 -19.48
C TYR A 88 86.66 -21.27 -18.53
N LEU A 89 87.41 -20.18 -18.67
CA LEU A 89 87.23 -18.97 -17.86
C LEU A 89 86.11 -18.06 -18.37
N ALA A 90 85.59 -18.28 -19.58
CA ALA A 90 84.53 -17.44 -20.18
C ALA A 90 83.26 -17.28 -19.31
N PRO A 91 82.72 -18.35 -18.67
CA PRO A 91 81.60 -18.21 -17.73
C PRO A 91 81.94 -17.33 -16.51
N TYR A 92 83.16 -17.45 -15.98
CA TYR A 92 83.62 -16.62 -14.85
C TYR A 92 83.73 -15.14 -15.24
N ILE A 93 84.32 -14.84 -16.40
CA ILE A 93 84.46 -13.45 -16.88
C ILE A 93 83.08 -12.80 -17.02
N THR A 94 82.14 -13.51 -17.64
CA THR A 94 80.76 -13.05 -17.84
C THR A 94 80.05 -12.84 -16.51
N ALA A 95 80.14 -13.80 -15.60
CA ALA A 95 79.53 -13.70 -14.27
C ALA A 95 80.12 -12.54 -13.45
N ARG A 96 81.44 -12.30 -13.55
CA ARG A 96 82.13 -11.20 -12.86
C ARG A 96 81.66 -9.82 -13.34
N GLU A 97 81.31 -9.69 -14.61
CA GLU A 97 80.74 -8.44 -15.14
C GLU A 97 79.29 -8.25 -14.71
N GLN A 98 78.52 -9.33 -14.59
CA GLN A 98 77.08 -9.29 -14.35
C GLN A 98 76.71 -9.27 -12.86
N TYR A 99 77.49 -9.84 -11.94
CA TYR A 99 77.05 -10.01 -10.56
C TYR A 99 76.74 -8.68 -9.84
N ARG A 100 77.53 -7.63 -10.09
CA ARG A 100 77.28 -6.28 -9.53
C ARG A 100 76.02 -5.66 -10.12
N VAL A 101 75.77 -5.88 -11.42
CA VAL A 101 74.57 -5.38 -12.12
C VAL A 101 73.32 -6.07 -11.56
N ASN A 102 73.36 -7.40 -11.41
CA ASN A 102 72.26 -8.19 -10.89
C ASN A 102 71.94 -7.83 -9.43
N LEU A 103 72.97 -7.61 -8.59
CA LEU A 103 72.80 -7.18 -7.21
C LEU A 103 72.22 -5.75 -7.11
N ALA A 104 72.65 -4.83 -7.97
CA ALA A 104 72.10 -3.48 -8.05
C ALA A 104 70.64 -3.50 -8.53
N HIS A 105 70.31 -4.37 -9.48
CA HIS A 105 68.94 -4.57 -9.97
C HIS A 105 68.02 -5.11 -8.87
N LEU A 106 68.46 -6.14 -8.14
CA LEU A 106 67.75 -6.70 -6.98
C LEU A 106 67.46 -5.63 -5.92
N ARG A 107 68.47 -4.82 -5.56
CA ARG A 107 68.30 -3.70 -4.62
C ARG A 107 67.26 -2.67 -5.10
N ARG A 108 67.26 -2.36 -6.40
CA ARG A 108 66.30 -1.42 -6.99
C ARG A 108 64.86 -1.96 -6.94
N LEU A 109 64.67 -3.24 -7.25
CA LEU A 109 63.35 -3.90 -7.20
C LEU A 109 62.82 -3.98 -5.76
N MET A 110 63.68 -4.30 -4.79
CA MET A 110 63.32 -4.36 -3.37
C MET A 110 63.05 -2.98 -2.77
N GLY A 111 63.69 -1.91 -3.26
CA GLY A 111 63.42 -0.53 -2.85
C GLY A 111 63.64 -0.28 -1.35
N ALA A 112 63.05 0.79 -0.82
CA ALA A 112 63.23 1.20 0.58
C ALA A 112 62.25 0.52 1.57
N ASN A 113 61.06 0.11 1.08
CA ASN A 113 60.00 -0.49 1.90
C ASN A 113 60.18 -2.01 2.00
N ILE A 114 61.20 -2.44 2.72
CA ILE A 114 61.46 -3.85 3.05
C ILE A 114 61.53 -4.05 4.56
N SER A 115 61.15 -5.25 5.01
CA SER A 115 61.24 -5.64 6.42
C SER A 115 62.69 -5.63 6.93
N PRO A 116 62.91 -5.50 8.26
CA PRO A 116 64.25 -5.58 8.84
C PRO A 116 65.01 -6.84 8.42
N ARG A 117 64.32 -8.00 8.39
CA ARG A 117 64.91 -9.28 7.98
C ARG A 117 65.28 -9.32 6.49
N GLN A 118 64.43 -8.80 5.60
CA GLN A 118 64.74 -8.69 4.17
C GLN A 118 65.97 -7.79 3.93
N ARG A 119 66.10 -6.71 4.71
CA ARG A 119 67.24 -5.79 4.62
C ARG A 119 68.54 -6.45 5.06
N GLU A 120 68.49 -7.22 6.14
CA GLU A 120 69.62 -8.01 6.64
C GLU A 120 70.05 -9.04 5.58
N LEU A 121 69.13 -9.86 5.08
CA LEU A 121 69.41 -10.88 4.06
C LEU A 121 69.97 -10.28 2.77
N LEU A 122 69.43 -9.15 2.30
CA LEU A 122 69.97 -8.43 1.14
C LEU A 122 71.40 -7.91 1.38
N GLY A 123 71.71 -7.50 2.61
CA GLY A 123 73.05 -7.14 3.04
C GLY A 123 73.99 -8.36 3.06
N ASP A 124 73.52 -9.49 3.58
CA ASP A 124 74.28 -10.74 3.63
C ASP A 124 74.58 -11.28 2.24
N ILE A 125 73.58 -11.34 1.36
CA ILE A 125 73.76 -11.74 -0.05
C ILE A 125 74.81 -10.85 -0.71
N ALA A 126 74.75 -9.54 -0.51
CA ALA A 126 75.73 -8.63 -1.08
C ALA A 126 77.15 -8.87 -0.57
N ARG A 127 77.33 -9.05 0.75
CA ARG A 127 78.64 -9.28 1.37
C ARG A 127 79.21 -10.64 0.97
N LEU A 128 78.41 -11.69 1.03
CA LEU A 128 78.81 -13.07 0.70
C LEU A 128 79.13 -13.20 -0.78
N ASN A 129 78.36 -12.54 -1.66
CA ASN A 129 78.63 -12.55 -3.09
C ASN A 129 79.92 -11.80 -3.42
N GLU A 130 80.16 -10.62 -2.84
CA GLU A 130 81.43 -9.90 -3.02
C GLU A 130 82.63 -10.71 -2.49
N ALA A 131 82.51 -11.31 -1.30
CA ALA A 131 83.55 -12.17 -0.74
C ALA A 131 83.84 -13.37 -1.65
N LYS A 132 82.80 -13.99 -2.23
CA LYS A 132 82.96 -15.11 -3.16
C LYS A 132 83.67 -14.71 -4.44
N PHE A 133 83.26 -13.60 -5.07
CA PHE A 133 83.89 -13.13 -6.30
C PHE A 133 85.33 -12.64 -6.07
N ALA A 134 85.65 -12.10 -4.89
CA ALA A 134 87.01 -11.76 -4.49
C ALA A 134 87.89 -13.01 -4.35
N GLU A 135 87.40 -14.06 -3.68
CA GLU A 135 88.08 -15.36 -3.56
C GLU A 135 88.34 -15.98 -4.94
N LEU A 136 87.33 -16.02 -5.80
CA LEU A 136 87.48 -16.55 -7.16
C LEU A 136 88.49 -15.74 -7.99
N ALA A 137 88.54 -14.42 -7.82
CA ALA A 137 89.49 -13.55 -8.52
C ALA A 137 90.94 -13.78 -8.09
N GLU A 138 91.17 -13.94 -6.79
CA GLU A 138 92.48 -14.28 -6.23
C GLU A 138 92.93 -15.66 -6.73
N THR A 139 92.05 -16.66 -6.65
CA THR A 139 92.34 -18.00 -7.13
C THR A 139 92.66 -18.04 -8.63
N VAL A 140 91.96 -17.28 -9.47
CA VAL A 140 92.25 -17.19 -10.92
C VAL A 140 93.58 -16.48 -11.20
N ALA A 141 93.94 -15.47 -10.39
CA ALA A 141 95.22 -14.78 -10.51
C ALA A 141 96.39 -15.71 -10.13
N ASP A 142 96.28 -16.42 -9.01
CA ASP A 142 97.31 -17.35 -8.54
C ASP A 142 97.55 -18.51 -9.55
N ILE A 143 96.48 -19.04 -10.17
CA ILE A 143 96.60 -20.05 -11.25
C ILE A 143 97.36 -19.49 -12.45
N ARG A 144 97.10 -18.22 -12.81
CA ARG A 144 97.76 -17.56 -13.94
C ARG A 144 99.23 -17.30 -13.68
N ASP A 145 99.60 -16.99 -12.44
CA ASP A 145 100.97 -16.70 -12.01
C ASP A 145 101.77 -17.98 -11.73
N GLY A 146 101.13 -19.16 -11.81
CA GLY A 146 101.76 -20.48 -11.71
C GLY A 146 101.86 -21.05 -10.30
N ASP A 147 101.25 -20.41 -9.31
CA ASP A 147 101.27 -20.85 -7.90
C ASP A 147 100.17 -21.89 -7.63
N LEU A 148 100.36 -23.10 -8.15
CA LEU A 148 99.37 -24.18 -8.08
C LEU A 148 99.27 -24.84 -6.69
N ILE A 149 100.28 -24.69 -5.82
CA ILE A 149 100.32 -25.36 -4.52
C ILE A 149 99.39 -24.67 -3.52
N ASP A 150 99.48 -23.34 -3.42
CA ASP A 150 98.66 -22.57 -2.49
C ASP A 150 97.20 -22.47 -2.97
N VAL A 151 96.97 -22.42 -4.29
CA VAL A 151 95.63 -22.56 -4.89
C VAL A 151 94.97 -23.88 -4.52
N ARG A 152 95.70 -25.01 -4.63
CA ARG A 152 95.14 -26.33 -4.31
C ARG A 152 94.75 -26.42 -2.83
N ARG A 153 95.53 -25.84 -1.92
CA ARG A 153 95.20 -25.79 -0.50
C ARG A 153 93.93 -24.98 -0.23
N ARG A 154 93.76 -23.86 -0.93
CA ARG A 154 92.59 -22.97 -0.80
C ARG A 154 91.32 -23.58 -1.38
N ILE A 155 91.38 -24.20 -2.55
CA ILE A 155 90.23 -24.89 -3.16
C ILE A 155 89.82 -26.13 -2.35
N LEU A 156 90.79 -26.84 -1.76
CA LEU A 156 90.53 -27.95 -0.84
C LEU A 156 90.12 -27.50 0.57
N SER A 157 90.13 -26.20 0.85
CA SER A 157 89.59 -25.67 2.09
C SER A 157 88.07 -25.55 1.98
N ASP A 158 87.35 -25.95 3.02
CA ASP A 158 85.88 -25.87 3.06
C ASP A 158 85.36 -24.41 3.15
N GLU A 159 86.26 -23.41 3.15
CA GLU A 159 85.92 -22.00 3.30
C GLU A 159 85.09 -21.48 2.11
N GLY A 160 85.53 -21.76 0.88
CA GLY A 160 84.83 -21.36 -0.35
C GLY A 160 83.46 -22.04 -0.50
N GLN A 161 83.33 -23.27 0.00
CA GLN A 161 82.06 -24.01 0.04
C GLN A 161 81.11 -23.44 1.11
N SER A 162 81.64 -23.11 2.30
CA SER A 162 80.85 -22.52 3.40
C SER A 162 80.26 -21.16 3.01
N VAL A 163 81.03 -20.32 2.29
CA VAL A 163 80.53 -19.02 1.78
C VAL A 163 79.39 -19.24 0.79
N MET A 164 79.53 -20.19 -0.14
CA MET A 164 78.48 -20.51 -1.11
C MET A 164 77.22 -21.08 -0.47
N GLU A 165 77.37 -21.92 0.54
CA GLU A 165 76.23 -22.48 1.27
C GLU A 165 75.46 -21.40 2.04
N ARG A 166 76.18 -20.47 2.70
CA ARG A 166 75.57 -19.31 3.37
C ARG A 166 74.90 -18.37 2.36
N LEU A 167 75.52 -18.11 1.20
CA LEU A 167 74.93 -17.29 0.14
C LEU A 167 73.62 -17.89 -0.34
N ARG A 168 73.64 -19.18 -0.71
CA ARG A 168 72.43 -19.90 -1.12
C ARG A 168 71.38 -19.97 -0.03
N SER A 169 71.80 -20.12 1.23
CA SER A 169 70.87 -20.13 2.36
C SER A 169 70.19 -18.77 2.53
N ALA A 170 70.93 -17.66 2.43
CA ALA A 170 70.37 -16.31 2.50
C ALA A 170 69.43 -16.03 1.31
N ILE A 171 69.78 -16.48 0.11
CA ILE A 171 68.92 -16.37 -1.08
C ILE A 171 67.61 -17.16 -0.88
N ARG A 172 67.69 -18.43 -0.46
CA ARG A 172 66.51 -19.27 -0.20
C ARG A 172 65.61 -18.71 0.89
N GLU A 173 66.19 -18.16 1.95
CA GLU A 173 65.41 -17.54 3.02
C GLU A 173 64.67 -16.30 2.51
N LEU A 174 65.35 -15.44 1.74
CA LEU A 174 64.72 -14.27 1.14
C LEU A 174 63.63 -14.67 0.13
N GLU A 175 63.87 -15.69 -0.67
CA GLU A 175 62.87 -16.28 -1.59
C GLU A 175 61.63 -16.77 -0.83
N THR A 176 61.83 -17.45 0.29
CA THR A 176 60.75 -17.96 1.14
C THR A 176 59.91 -16.81 1.72
N ILE A 177 60.55 -15.72 2.16
CA ILE A 177 59.86 -14.54 2.66
C ILE A 177 59.01 -13.88 1.56
N GLU A 178 59.56 -13.71 0.36
CA GLU A 178 58.85 -13.11 -0.78
C GLU A 178 57.66 -13.97 -1.22
N VAL A 179 57.82 -15.29 -1.32
CA VAL A 179 56.73 -16.21 -1.69
C VAL A 179 55.64 -16.23 -0.61
N ALA A 180 56.01 -16.21 0.67
CA ALA A 180 55.04 -16.16 1.76
C ALA A 180 54.23 -14.86 1.77
N ALA A 181 54.89 -13.72 1.54
CA ALA A 181 54.23 -12.42 1.44
C ALA A 181 53.23 -12.37 0.26
N LEU A 182 53.62 -12.93 -0.90
CA LEU A 182 52.74 -13.03 -2.07
C LEU A 182 51.53 -13.92 -1.81
N ARG A 183 51.72 -15.10 -1.21
CA ARG A 183 50.62 -16.00 -0.85
C ARG A 183 49.64 -15.32 0.11
N GLN A 184 50.14 -14.65 1.15
CA GLN A 184 49.30 -13.93 2.10
C GLN A 184 48.51 -12.79 1.44
N ALA A 185 49.12 -12.05 0.50
CA ALA A 185 48.44 -11.01 -0.26
C ALA A 185 47.34 -11.60 -1.17
N SER A 186 47.62 -12.73 -1.83
CA SER A 186 46.65 -13.47 -2.66
C SER A 186 45.48 -14.03 -1.84
N ASP A 187 45.72 -14.58 -0.65
CA ASP A 187 44.64 -15.13 0.19
C ASP A 187 43.72 -14.02 0.74
N LYS A 188 44.31 -12.87 1.12
CA LYS A 188 43.53 -11.67 1.49
C LYS A 188 42.70 -11.15 0.30
N ALA A 189 43.22 -11.26 -0.92
CA ALA A 189 42.50 -10.92 -2.14
C ALA A 189 41.29 -11.83 -2.34
N ALA A 190 41.50 -13.15 -2.34
CA ALA A 190 40.46 -14.14 -2.58
C ALA A 190 39.32 -14.04 -1.56
N THR A 191 39.66 -13.78 -0.30
CA THR A 191 38.64 -13.56 0.76
C THR A 191 37.88 -12.25 0.59
N SER A 192 38.52 -11.19 0.10
CA SER A 192 37.82 -9.95 -0.28
C SER A 192 36.89 -10.19 -1.47
N GLU A 193 37.35 -10.92 -2.49
CA GLU A 193 36.57 -11.28 -3.67
C GLU A 193 35.31 -12.10 -3.31
N ALA A 194 35.47 -13.11 -2.46
CA ALA A 194 34.36 -13.95 -1.99
C ALA A 194 33.28 -13.18 -1.20
N ARG A 195 33.62 -12.03 -0.59
CA ARG A 195 32.67 -11.19 0.14
C ARG A 195 31.91 -10.21 -0.76
N ILE A 196 32.36 -9.96 -1.99
CA ILE A 196 31.78 -8.96 -2.88
C ILE A 196 30.46 -9.43 -3.47
N LEU A 197 30.41 -10.63 -4.05
CA LEU A 197 29.16 -11.19 -4.61
C LEU A 197 28.01 -11.17 -3.59
N PRO A 198 28.16 -11.68 -2.36
CA PRO A 198 27.08 -11.60 -1.38
C PRO A 198 26.77 -10.16 -0.97
N ALA A 199 27.75 -9.26 -0.87
CA ALA A 199 27.49 -7.84 -0.58
C ALA A 199 26.67 -7.16 -1.69
N LEU A 200 26.96 -7.45 -2.96
CA LEU A 200 26.19 -6.95 -4.11
C LEU A 200 24.78 -7.53 -4.14
N VAL A 201 24.60 -8.81 -3.82
CA VAL A 201 23.28 -9.44 -3.71
C VAL A 201 22.46 -8.80 -2.59
N VAL A 202 23.06 -8.57 -1.42
CA VAL A 202 22.40 -7.88 -0.29
C VAL A 202 22.04 -6.44 -0.67
N LEU A 203 22.93 -5.72 -1.35
CA LEU A 203 22.68 -4.37 -1.82
C LEU A 203 21.52 -4.32 -2.82
N LEU A 204 21.50 -5.23 -3.79
CA LEU A 204 20.43 -5.35 -4.77
C LEU A 204 19.10 -5.67 -4.10
N ALA A 205 19.08 -6.62 -3.17
CA ALA A 205 17.87 -6.97 -2.40
C ALA A 205 17.36 -5.76 -1.61
N PHE A 206 18.26 -4.97 -1.00
CA PHE A 206 17.90 -3.75 -0.29
C PHE A 206 17.29 -2.69 -1.21
N ILE A 207 17.89 -2.45 -2.39
CA ILE A 207 17.35 -1.52 -3.40
C ILE A 207 15.94 -1.98 -3.84
N LEU A 208 15.77 -3.26 -4.18
CA LEU A 208 14.47 -3.80 -4.58
C LEU A 208 13.41 -3.67 -3.48
N LEU A 209 13.79 -3.90 -2.22
CA LEU A 209 12.89 -3.73 -1.07
C LEU A 209 12.46 -2.26 -0.92
N THR A 210 13.39 -1.31 -1.00
CA THR A 210 13.07 0.12 -0.88
C THR A 210 12.17 0.60 -2.02
N LEU A 211 12.41 0.12 -3.25
CA LEU A 211 11.58 0.43 -4.41
C LEU A 211 10.17 -0.19 -4.29
N GLY A 212 10.07 -1.43 -3.82
CA GLY A 212 8.79 -2.11 -3.58
C GLY A 212 7.96 -1.39 -2.51
N LEU A 213 8.58 -0.99 -1.41
CA LEU A 213 7.92 -0.19 -0.36
C LEU A 213 7.44 1.17 -0.88
N ALA A 214 8.25 1.85 -1.70
CA ALA A 214 7.87 3.11 -2.33
C ALA A 214 6.65 2.95 -3.24
N LEU A 215 6.62 1.89 -4.07
CA LEU A 215 5.51 1.59 -4.97
C LEU A 215 4.22 1.30 -4.18
N VAL A 216 4.29 0.46 -3.14
CA VAL A 216 3.14 0.17 -2.27
C VAL A 216 2.61 1.43 -1.62
N HIS A 217 3.49 2.32 -1.15
CA HIS A 217 3.08 3.60 -0.59
C HIS A 217 2.34 4.48 -1.60
N ILE A 218 2.87 4.62 -2.81
CA ILE A 218 2.26 5.42 -3.88
C ILE A 218 0.86 4.87 -4.20
N ILE A 219 0.73 3.57 -4.40
CA ILE A 219 -0.55 2.91 -4.72
C ILE A 219 -1.57 3.14 -3.60
N ARG A 220 -1.18 2.89 -2.33
CA ARG A 220 -2.07 3.10 -1.18
C ARG A 220 -2.56 4.53 -1.07
N THR A 221 -1.69 5.50 -1.35
CA THR A 221 -2.09 6.90 -1.30
C THR A 221 -3.05 7.29 -2.42
N ALA A 222 -2.82 6.79 -3.64
CA ALA A 222 -3.70 7.06 -4.77
C ALA A 222 -5.10 6.45 -4.55
N ASP A 223 -5.16 5.22 -4.03
CA ASP A 223 -6.42 4.54 -3.72
C ASP A 223 -7.21 5.25 -2.61
N ALA A 224 -6.53 5.74 -1.56
CA ALA A 224 -7.16 6.53 -0.51
C ALA A 224 -7.79 7.83 -1.05
N GLU A 225 -7.10 8.52 -1.94
CA GLU A 225 -7.60 9.75 -2.58
C GLU A 225 -8.81 9.47 -3.49
N ALA A 226 -8.76 8.39 -4.29
CA ALA A 226 -9.88 7.99 -5.14
C ALA A 226 -11.14 7.64 -4.34
N ARG A 227 -10.99 6.90 -3.23
CA ARG A 227 -12.10 6.57 -2.32
C ARG A 227 -12.70 7.81 -1.68
N ALA A 228 -11.85 8.76 -1.25
CA ALA A 228 -12.31 10.01 -0.65
C ALA A 228 -13.10 10.87 -1.67
N ALA A 229 -12.64 10.93 -2.93
CA ALA A 229 -13.35 11.64 -3.99
C ALA A 229 -14.73 11.02 -4.29
N ASN A 230 -14.79 9.69 -4.44
CA ASN A 230 -16.05 8.98 -4.68
C ASN A 230 -17.03 9.14 -3.50
N ALA A 231 -16.54 9.06 -2.26
CA ALA A 231 -17.38 9.27 -1.08
C ALA A 231 -17.96 10.69 -1.03
N GLN A 232 -17.16 11.70 -1.39
CA GLN A 232 -17.62 13.08 -1.46
C GLN A 232 -18.65 13.31 -2.58
N GLU A 233 -18.47 12.65 -3.73
CA GLU A 233 -19.43 12.72 -4.83
C GLU A 233 -20.77 12.09 -4.45
N LEU A 234 -20.74 10.90 -3.82
CA LEU A 234 -21.94 10.23 -3.33
C LEU A 234 -22.66 11.05 -2.25
N ALA A 235 -21.92 11.67 -1.32
CA ALA A 235 -22.49 12.55 -0.32
C ALA A 235 -23.21 13.75 -0.97
N ARG A 236 -22.58 14.42 -1.94
CA ARG A 236 -23.21 15.52 -2.69
C ARG A 236 -24.43 15.08 -3.48
N ALA A 237 -24.41 13.88 -4.07
CA ALA A 237 -25.55 13.33 -4.79
C ALA A 237 -26.74 13.06 -3.85
N ARG A 238 -26.48 12.53 -2.65
CA ARG A 238 -27.49 12.34 -1.60
C ARG A 238 -28.09 13.66 -1.13
N ASP A 239 -27.25 14.64 -0.80
CA ASP A 239 -27.71 15.98 -0.36
C ASP A 239 -28.62 16.63 -1.42
N ARG A 240 -28.28 16.49 -2.70
CA ARG A 240 -29.12 16.99 -3.81
C ARG A 240 -30.46 16.25 -3.91
N ALA A 241 -30.45 14.92 -3.76
CA ALA A 241 -31.67 14.12 -3.79
C ALA A 241 -32.61 14.50 -2.64
N ASP A 242 -32.09 14.72 -1.43
CA ASP A 242 -32.87 15.14 -0.27
C ASP A 242 -33.48 16.54 -0.45
N LEU A 243 -32.71 17.49 -0.98
CA LEU A 243 -33.22 18.83 -1.31
C LEU A 243 -34.33 18.78 -2.35
N LEU A 244 -34.16 17.97 -3.42
CA LEU A 244 -35.18 17.80 -4.45
C LEU A 244 -36.44 17.15 -3.88
N SER A 245 -36.31 16.13 -3.03
CA SER A 245 -37.45 15.48 -2.37
C SER A 245 -38.25 16.48 -1.53
N ARG A 246 -37.59 17.32 -0.74
CA ARG A 246 -38.26 18.38 0.05
C ARG A 246 -38.98 19.40 -0.83
N GLU A 247 -38.36 19.83 -1.92
CA GLU A 247 -38.96 20.79 -2.86
C GLU A 247 -40.17 20.18 -3.59
N LEU A 248 -40.08 18.92 -4.02
CA LEU A 248 -41.20 18.20 -4.63
C LEU A 248 -42.37 18.08 -3.66
N ASN A 249 -42.12 17.71 -2.40
CA ASN A 249 -43.15 17.63 -1.37
C ASN A 249 -43.83 18.99 -1.13
N HIS A 250 -43.06 20.08 -1.08
CA HIS A 250 -43.62 21.42 -0.98
C HIS A 250 -44.49 21.78 -2.19
N ARG A 251 -44.07 21.44 -3.41
CA ARG A 251 -44.85 21.66 -4.64
C ARG A 251 -46.14 20.86 -4.67
N ILE A 252 -46.11 19.62 -4.19
CA ILE A 252 -47.30 18.78 -4.11
C ILE A 252 -48.32 19.40 -3.15
N LYS A 253 -47.89 19.88 -1.97
CA LYS A 253 -48.77 20.63 -1.05
C LYS A 253 -49.40 21.85 -1.70
N ASN A 254 -48.61 22.62 -2.47
CA ASN A 254 -49.13 23.78 -3.21
C ASN A 254 -50.16 23.38 -4.27
N LEU A 255 -49.92 22.29 -5.01
CA LEU A 255 -50.85 21.80 -6.02
C LEU A 255 -52.20 21.41 -5.39
N PHE A 256 -52.18 20.69 -4.26
CA PHE A 256 -53.38 20.35 -3.52
C PHE A 256 -54.16 21.58 -3.04
N ALA A 257 -53.47 22.62 -2.58
CA ALA A 257 -54.11 23.88 -2.18
C ALA A 257 -54.81 24.58 -3.38
N VAL A 258 -54.19 24.57 -4.56
CA VAL A 258 -54.79 25.12 -5.79
C VAL A 258 -56.03 24.32 -6.20
N ILE A 259 -55.95 22.99 -6.21
CA ILE A 259 -57.10 22.12 -6.54
C ILE A 259 -58.27 22.40 -5.58
N LEU A 260 -57.99 22.51 -4.27
CA LEU A 260 -58.99 22.82 -3.27
C LEU A 260 -59.64 24.20 -3.50
N ALA A 261 -58.85 25.21 -3.88
CA ALA A 261 -59.37 26.53 -4.21
C ALA A 261 -60.28 26.52 -5.44
N ILE A 262 -59.91 25.79 -6.50
CA ILE A 262 -60.74 25.61 -7.70
C ILE A 262 -62.06 24.95 -7.32
N VAL A 263 -62.02 23.84 -6.56
CA VAL A 263 -63.23 23.12 -6.13
C VAL A 263 -64.17 24.02 -5.33
N LYS A 264 -63.64 24.82 -4.38
CA LYS A 264 -64.45 25.76 -3.59
C LYS A 264 -65.02 26.90 -4.43
N MET A 265 -64.25 27.42 -5.39
CA MET A 265 -64.69 28.51 -6.26
C MET A 265 -65.82 28.07 -7.20
N THR A 266 -65.76 26.83 -7.72
CA THR A 266 -66.71 26.30 -8.69
C THR A 266 -68.16 26.21 -8.19
N GLY A 267 -68.40 26.06 -6.88
CA GLY A 267 -69.78 26.18 -6.36
C GLY A 267 -69.97 27.25 -5.30
N ARG A 268 -69.21 28.34 -5.43
CA ARG A 268 -69.50 29.59 -4.71
C ARG A 268 -70.90 30.11 -5.02
N ASP A 269 -71.35 29.95 -6.27
CA ASP A 269 -72.62 30.49 -6.77
C ASP A 269 -73.71 29.42 -6.95
N ALA A 270 -73.50 28.20 -6.44
CA ALA A 270 -74.44 27.08 -6.52
C ALA A 270 -74.69 26.48 -5.11
N PRO A 271 -75.56 27.10 -4.29
CA PRO A 271 -75.84 26.67 -2.92
C PRO A 271 -76.27 25.20 -2.80
N GLU A 272 -77.00 24.69 -3.80
CA GLU A 272 -77.42 23.30 -3.92
C GLU A 272 -76.26 22.31 -4.10
N ALA A 273 -75.12 22.75 -4.65
CA ALA A 273 -73.93 21.92 -4.87
C ALA A 273 -72.99 21.89 -3.65
N ARG A 274 -73.23 22.72 -2.64
CA ARG A 274 -72.37 22.86 -1.45
C ARG A 274 -72.09 21.54 -0.72
N PRO A 275 -73.07 20.63 -0.49
CA PRO A 275 -72.80 19.34 0.12
C PRO A 275 -71.85 18.45 -0.70
N ALA A 276 -71.88 18.56 -2.03
CA ALA A 276 -70.97 17.80 -2.90
C ALA A 276 -69.54 18.38 -2.85
N ILE A 277 -69.41 19.71 -2.81
CA ILE A 277 -68.13 20.43 -2.75
C ILE A 277 -67.41 20.18 -1.42
N ASP A 278 -68.15 20.17 -0.31
CA ASP A 278 -67.58 19.87 1.01
C ASP A 278 -67.06 18.42 1.06
N ARG A 279 -67.79 17.47 0.44
CA ARG A 279 -67.34 16.07 0.31
C ARG A 279 -66.08 15.93 -0.55
N ILE A 280 -66.01 16.60 -1.70
CA ILE A 280 -64.81 16.56 -2.57
C ILE A 280 -63.62 17.20 -1.86
N SER A 281 -63.84 18.32 -1.16
CA SER A 281 -62.81 19.01 -0.38
C SER A 281 -62.24 18.13 0.73
N GLY A 282 -63.09 17.42 1.47
CA GLY A 282 -62.66 16.47 2.51
C GLY A 282 -61.75 15.36 1.95
N ARG A 283 -62.09 14.82 0.78
CA ARG A 283 -61.28 13.77 0.12
C ARG A 283 -59.94 14.26 -0.38
N ILE A 284 -59.88 15.47 -0.93
CA ILE A 284 -58.63 16.09 -1.34
C ILE A 284 -57.71 16.27 -0.13
N HIS A 285 -58.27 16.67 1.02
CA HIS A 285 -57.52 16.74 2.28
C HIS A 285 -57.04 15.37 2.75
N ALA A 286 -57.88 14.34 2.70
CA ALA A 286 -57.49 12.97 3.06
C ALA A 286 -56.36 12.44 2.17
N LEU A 287 -56.42 12.70 0.85
CA LEU A 287 -55.40 12.30 -0.10
C LEU A 287 -54.07 13.03 0.16
N LEU A 288 -54.11 14.34 0.38
CA LEU A 288 -52.94 15.14 0.76
C LEU A 288 -52.29 14.58 2.03
N LYS A 289 -53.11 14.23 3.02
CA LYS A 289 -52.62 13.75 4.30
C LYS A 289 -52.03 12.35 4.24
N ALA A 290 -52.64 11.44 3.46
CA ALA A 290 -52.07 10.14 3.17
C ALA A 290 -50.71 10.26 2.45
N HIS A 291 -50.58 11.23 1.53
CA HIS A 291 -49.31 11.51 0.83
C HIS A 291 -48.23 12.08 1.77
N GLU A 292 -48.59 12.88 2.78
CA GLU A 292 -47.61 13.34 3.78
C GLU A 292 -47.05 12.20 4.62
N VAL A 293 -47.90 11.21 4.95
CA VAL A 293 -47.53 10.06 5.78
C VAL A 293 -46.55 9.13 5.04
N THR A 294 -46.66 8.99 3.70
CA THR A 294 -45.68 8.19 2.92
C THR A 294 -44.31 8.85 2.77
N GLN A 295 -44.22 10.17 2.95
CA GLN A 295 -42.99 10.95 2.77
C GLN A 295 -42.20 11.19 4.07
N GLY A 296 -42.78 10.86 5.23
CA GLY A 296 -42.23 11.17 6.56
C GLY A 296 -41.06 10.29 7.02
N THR A 297 -40.79 9.15 6.37
CA THR A 297 -39.79 8.17 6.85
C THR A 297 -38.69 7.95 5.82
N SER A 298 -37.63 8.75 5.91
CA SER A 298 -36.45 8.66 5.05
C SER A 298 -35.61 7.43 5.37
N ALA A 299 -36.07 6.23 4.98
CA ALA A 299 -35.25 5.03 4.81
C ALA A 299 -36.06 3.88 4.16
N HIS A 300 -37.36 3.81 4.43
CA HIS A 300 -38.29 2.85 3.84
C HIS A 300 -39.64 3.55 3.63
N PRO A 301 -40.25 3.48 2.43
CA PRO A 301 -41.54 4.11 2.13
C PRO A 301 -42.70 3.28 2.71
N SER A 302 -42.60 2.94 3.98
CA SER A 302 -43.68 2.32 4.73
C SER A 302 -44.23 3.30 5.74
N ALA A 303 -45.55 3.43 5.72
CA ALA A 303 -46.30 4.18 6.70
C ALA A 303 -46.77 3.21 7.79
N ALA A 304 -46.49 3.52 9.05
CA ALA A 304 -47.10 2.77 10.14
C ALA A 304 -48.63 2.93 10.06
N LEU A 305 -49.36 1.82 10.09
CA LEU A 305 -50.84 1.81 10.08
C LEU A 305 -51.43 2.69 11.19
N ALA A 306 -50.80 2.68 12.35
CA ALA A 306 -51.21 3.50 13.50
C ALA A 306 -51.16 5.01 13.17
N ASP A 307 -50.14 5.49 12.44
CA ASP A 307 -50.02 6.89 12.07
C ASP A 307 -51.11 7.31 11.09
N LEU A 308 -51.49 6.42 10.17
CA LEU A 308 -52.57 6.65 9.21
C LEU A 308 -53.94 6.71 9.91
N VAL A 309 -54.19 5.82 10.87
CA VAL A 309 -55.42 5.81 11.68
C VAL A 309 -55.50 7.05 12.59
N ASP A 310 -54.41 7.38 13.29
CA ASP A 310 -54.36 8.58 14.15
C ASP A 310 -54.67 9.82 13.33
N THR A 311 -54.00 9.93 12.18
CA THR A 311 -54.18 11.03 11.24
C THR A 311 -55.63 11.22 10.77
N ALA A 312 -56.37 10.13 10.55
CA ALA A 312 -57.77 10.18 10.13
C ALA A 312 -58.70 10.62 11.27
N LEU A 313 -58.45 10.14 12.51
CA LEU A 313 -59.31 10.36 13.67
C LEU A 313 -59.05 11.69 14.39
N LYS A 314 -57.78 12.15 14.41
CA LYS A 314 -57.30 13.30 15.18
C LYS A 314 -58.13 14.60 15.05
N PRO A 315 -58.67 14.97 13.87
CA PRO A 315 -59.48 16.18 13.76
C PRO A 315 -60.77 16.18 14.58
N TYR A 316 -61.24 15.00 15.00
CA TYR A 316 -62.52 14.81 15.68
C TYR A 316 -62.36 14.20 17.09
N GLN A 317 -61.12 13.94 17.53
CA GLN A 317 -60.85 13.49 18.90
C GLN A 317 -61.08 14.63 19.90
N SER A 318 -61.62 14.29 21.07
CA SER A 318 -61.76 15.18 22.23
C SER A 318 -61.33 14.45 23.50
N ASN A 319 -61.23 15.16 24.63
CA ASN A 319 -60.93 14.53 25.93
C ASN A 319 -61.96 13.46 26.36
N GLU A 320 -63.15 13.45 25.76
CA GLU A 320 -64.22 12.48 26.03
C GLU A 320 -64.22 11.30 25.04
N ASN A 321 -63.50 11.40 23.92
CA ASN A 321 -63.53 10.46 22.78
C ASN A 321 -62.12 10.13 22.25
N ALA A 322 -61.21 9.66 23.12
CA ALA A 322 -59.88 9.21 22.72
C ALA A 322 -59.91 7.77 22.19
N TRP A 323 -59.21 7.51 21.08
CA TRP A 323 -58.92 6.15 20.62
C TRP A 323 -57.57 5.70 21.17
N VAL A 324 -57.41 4.40 21.42
CA VAL A 324 -56.14 3.79 21.83
C VAL A 324 -55.75 2.76 20.76
N PRO A 325 -54.52 2.80 20.22
CA PRO A 325 -54.04 1.79 19.28
C PRO A 325 -54.10 0.39 19.89
N ALA A 326 -54.84 -0.51 19.25
CA ALA A 326 -54.95 -1.91 19.65
C ALA A 326 -54.47 -2.82 18.51
N GLY A 327 -53.18 -3.17 18.53
CA GLY A 327 -52.56 -4.06 17.55
C GLY A 327 -51.03 -4.02 17.61
N LEU A 328 -50.37 -5.01 17.01
CA LEU A 328 -48.92 -4.97 16.77
C LEU A 328 -48.59 -3.87 15.75
N PRO A 329 -47.39 -3.24 15.81
CA PRO A 329 -46.95 -2.32 14.76
C PRO A 329 -46.99 -2.99 13.39
N VAL A 330 -47.68 -2.37 12.44
CA VAL A 330 -47.82 -2.85 11.06
C VAL A 330 -47.41 -1.73 10.12
N ASP A 331 -46.51 -2.07 9.21
CA ASP A 331 -45.98 -1.22 8.16
C ASP A 331 -46.78 -1.46 6.86
N LEU A 332 -47.42 -0.41 6.36
CA LEU A 332 -48.23 -0.46 5.14
C LEU A 332 -47.35 -0.28 3.90
N PRO A 333 -47.58 -1.04 2.82
CA PRO A 333 -46.97 -0.77 1.53
C PRO A 333 -47.55 0.51 0.92
N GLU A 334 -46.76 1.26 0.16
CA GLU A 334 -47.14 2.56 -0.44
C GLU A 334 -48.49 2.50 -1.19
N ARG A 335 -48.75 1.39 -1.90
CA ARG A 335 -50.01 1.15 -2.64
C ARG A 335 -51.26 1.13 -1.75
N ALA A 336 -51.12 0.79 -0.47
CA ALA A 336 -52.24 0.65 0.46
C ALA A 336 -52.56 1.94 1.24
N VAL A 337 -51.61 2.87 1.36
CA VAL A 337 -51.74 4.05 2.22
C VAL A 337 -52.85 4.99 1.76
N VAL A 338 -52.90 5.30 0.46
CA VAL A 338 -53.92 6.17 -0.12
C VAL A 338 -55.34 5.57 -0.04
N PRO A 339 -55.61 4.35 -0.57
CA PRO A 339 -56.96 3.78 -0.53
C PRO A 339 -57.44 3.54 0.90
N LEU A 340 -56.58 3.06 1.81
CA LEU A 340 -56.95 2.89 3.21
C LEU A 340 -57.21 4.25 3.90
N GLY A 341 -56.38 5.26 3.62
CA GLY A 341 -56.59 6.61 4.15
C GLY A 341 -57.93 7.22 3.74
N LEU A 342 -58.37 6.97 2.49
CA LEU A 342 -59.70 7.38 2.02
C LEU A 342 -60.83 6.64 2.74
N VAL A 343 -60.70 5.32 2.93
CA VAL A 343 -61.70 4.53 3.69
C VAL A 343 -61.81 5.02 5.12
N LEU A 344 -60.68 5.18 5.82
CA LEU A 344 -60.66 5.69 7.19
C LEU A 344 -61.25 7.09 7.30
N HIS A 345 -60.99 7.97 6.33
CA HIS A 345 -61.61 9.29 6.28
C HIS A 345 -63.13 9.20 6.13
N GLU A 346 -63.65 8.43 5.16
CA GLU A 346 -65.09 8.30 4.97
C GLU A 346 -65.76 7.69 6.22
N LEU A 347 -65.17 6.64 6.82
CA LEU A 347 -65.65 6.05 8.09
C LEU A 347 -65.69 7.09 9.22
N THR A 348 -64.61 7.86 9.40
CA THR A 348 -64.56 8.92 10.40
C THR A 348 -65.65 9.97 10.18
N THR A 349 -65.83 10.42 8.93
CA THR A 349 -66.88 11.41 8.61
C THR A 349 -68.29 10.87 8.82
N ASN A 350 -68.53 9.59 8.54
CA ASN A 350 -69.82 8.95 8.78
C ASN A 350 -70.09 8.82 10.28
N ALA A 351 -69.09 8.45 11.07
CA ALA A 351 -69.21 8.36 12.52
C ALA A 351 -69.61 9.71 13.15
N VAL A 352 -69.06 10.82 12.66
CA VAL A 352 -69.39 12.17 13.13
C VAL A 352 -70.79 12.62 12.69
N LYS A 353 -71.22 12.28 11.47
CA LYS A 353 -72.50 12.78 10.91
C LYS A 353 -73.70 11.94 11.33
N TYR A 354 -73.51 10.63 11.41
CA TYR A 354 -74.60 9.67 11.49
C TYR A 354 -74.36 8.54 12.50
N GLY A 355 -73.11 8.36 12.98
CA GLY A 355 -72.71 7.22 13.79
C GLY A 355 -72.37 7.57 15.24
N ALA A 356 -71.36 6.90 15.79
CA ALA A 356 -71.03 6.97 17.22
C ALA A 356 -70.70 8.39 17.73
N TRP A 357 -70.18 9.28 16.89
CA TRP A 357 -69.80 10.64 17.28
C TRP A 357 -70.85 11.70 16.91
N ALA A 358 -72.01 11.29 16.40
CA ALA A 358 -73.12 12.21 16.14
C ALA A 358 -73.77 12.72 17.44
N ASN A 359 -73.75 11.92 18.51
CA ASN A 359 -74.28 12.26 19.83
C ASN A 359 -73.22 12.07 20.93
N PRO A 360 -73.30 12.81 22.06
CA PRO A 360 -72.38 12.62 23.18
C PRO A 360 -72.41 11.18 23.74
N GLY A 361 -71.24 10.65 24.12
CA GLY A 361 -71.08 9.36 24.79
C GLY A 361 -70.92 8.13 23.87
N GLY A 362 -70.81 8.30 22.55
CA GLY A 362 -70.45 7.19 21.66
C GLY A 362 -68.94 7.01 21.48
N ARG A 363 -68.53 5.78 21.17
CA ARG A 363 -67.13 5.32 21.14
C ARG A 363 -66.76 4.72 19.79
N ILE A 364 -65.52 4.93 19.36
CA ILE A 364 -64.93 4.27 18.19
C ILE A 364 -63.72 3.46 18.64
N ASP A 365 -63.73 2.17 18.33
CA ASP A 365 -62.63 1.24 18.56
C ASP A 365 -62.06 0.78 17.21
N VAL A 366 -60.78 1.06 16.99
CA VAL A 366 -60.04 0.58 15.81
C VAL A 366 -58.99 -0.40 16.29
N SER A 367 -59.09 -1.64 15.81
CA SER A 367 -58.15 -2.71 16.12
C SER A 367 -57.70 -3.41 14.85
N TRP A 368 -56.50 -3.98 14.87
CA TRP A 368 -56.02 -4.75 13.73
C TRP A 368 -55.17 -5.94 14.15
N ARG A 369 -55.12 -6.94 13.28
CA ARG A 369 -54.33 -8.16 13.44
C ARG A 369 -53.84 -8.68 12.11
N MET A 370 -52.70 -9.36 12.15
CA MET A 370 -52.15 -10.08 11.00
C MET A 370 -52.69 -11.51 10.98
N ASN A 371 -53.24 -11.92 9.85
CA ASN A 371 -53.65 -13.29 9.57
C ASN A 371 -52.82 -13.80 8.38
N GLY A 372 -51.61 -14.31 8.66
CA GLY A 372 -50.65 -14.64 7.61
C GLY A 372 -50.12 -13.38 6.93
N ASP A 373 -50.30 -13.29 5.62
CA ASP A 373 -49.94 -12.15 4.77
C ASP A 373 -51.04 -11.09 4.65
N ARG A 374 -52.21 -11.31 5.24
CA ARG A 374 -53.34 -10.38 5.20
C ARG A 374 -53.48 -9.61 6.50
N LEU A 375 -53.61 -8.30 6.37
CA LEU A 375 -54.03 -7.42 7.46
C LEU A 375 -55.55 -7.45 7.56
N ARG A 376 -56.04 -7.63 8.78
CA ARG A 376 -57.44 -7.41 9.12
C ARG A 376 -57.55 -6.24 10.08
N LEU A 377 -58.28 -5.21 9.67
CA LEU A 377 -58.63 -4.05 10.48
C LEU A 377 -60.13 -4.12 10.79
N ASP A 378 -60.46 -4.14 12.08
CA ASP A 378 -61.83 -4.11 12.58
C ASP A 378 -62.08 -2.71 13.20
N TRP A 379 -63.03 -1.98 12.63
CA TRP A 379 -63.55 -0.69 13.08
C TRP A 379 -64.91 -0.92 13.73
N ARG A 380 -65.08 -0.53 14.99
CA ARG A 380 -66.33 -0.67 15.74
C ARG A 380 -66.79 0.68 16.26
N GLU A 381 -68.02 1.03 15.93
CA GLU A 381 -68.75 2.18 16.46
C GLU A 381 -69.75 1.69 17.52
N THR A 382 -69.82 2.38 18.64
CA THR A 382 -70.80 2.13 19.72
C THR A 382 -71.53 3.42 20.04
N CYS A 383 -72.86 3.44 19.86
CA CYS A 383 -73.72 4.59 20.08
C CYS A 383 -74.34 4.58 21.48
N SER A 384 -74.49 5.74 22.12
CA SER A 384 -75.07 5.88 23.46
C SER A 384 -76.61 5.82 23.51
N SER A 385 -77.30 5.87 22.37
CA SER A 385 -78.76 5.71 22.24
C SER A 385 -79.10 4.98 20.94
N PRO A 386 -80.09 4.06 20.94
CA PRO A 386 -80.50 3.36 19.72
C PRO A 386 -81.13 4.36 18.74
N SER A 387 -80.56 4.47 17.55
CA SER A 387 -81.14 5.31 16.49
C SER A 387 -82.44 4.66 16.00
N PRO A 388 -83.58 5.40 15.98
CA PRO A 388 -84.77 4.93 15.28
C PRO A 388 -84.48 5.00 13.78
N ASP A 389 -84.75 3.92 13.06
CA ASP A 389 -84.50 3.68 11.63
C ASP A 389 -83.04 3.45 11.21
N ALA A 390 -82.61 2.19 11.29
CA ALA A 390 -81.52 1.64 10.48
C ALA A 390 -82.10 0.89 9.25
N ASP A 391 -82.93 1.56 8.46
CA ASP A 391 -83.23 1.10 7.09
C ASP A 391 -82.01 1.44 6.22
N PRO A 392 -81.40 0.49 5.47
CA PRO A 392 -80.32 0.80 4.55
C PRO A 392 -80.87 1.61 3.37
N GLY A 393 -81.06 2.92 3.60
CA GLY A 393 -81.32 3.88 2.54
C GLY A 393 -80.27 3.74 1.44
N GLN A 394 -80.71 3.94 0.19
CA GLN A 394 -79.98 3.67 -1.05
C GLN A 394 -78.45 3.84 -0.95
N PRO A 395 -77.64 2.96 -1.56
CA PRO A 395 -76.19 3.06 -1.53
C PRO A 395 -75.74 4.43 -2.02
N GLY A 396 -75.35 5.28 -1.06
CA GLY A 396 -74.83 6.60 -1.34
C GLY A 396 -73.42 6.54 -1.88
N PHE A 397 -72.91 7.68 -2.35
CA PHE A 397 -71.57 7.81 -2.91
C PHE A 397 -70.45 7.26 -2.00
N GLY A 398 -70.57 7.43 -0.68
CA GLY A 398 -69.59 6.93 0.30
C GLY A 398 -69.43 5.41 0.29
N SER A 399 -70.50 4.67 0.00
CA SER A 399 -70.44 3.21 -0.15
C SER A 399 -69.67 2.82 -1.41
N SER A 400 -69.94 3.45 -2.55
CA SER A 400 -69.20 3.21 -3.80
C SER A 400 -67.71 3.54 -3.71
N LEU A 401 -67.31 4.54 -2.91
CA LEU A 401 -65.91 4.88 -2.69
C LEU A 401 -65.17 3.80 -1.91
N ILE A 402 -65.78 3.31 -0.83
CA ILE A 402 -65.21 2.26 -0.01
C ILE A 402 -65.10 0.96 -0.82
N ASP A 403 -66.09 0.63 -1.65
CA ASP A 403 -66.03 -0.52 -2.56
C ASP A 403 -64.93 -0.36 -3.64
N GLY A 404 -64.73 0.85 -4.14
CA GLY A 404 -63.61 1.18 -5.03
C GLY A 404 -62.24 1.02 -4.34
N SER A 405 -62.14 1.44 -3.09
CA SER A 405 -60.91 1.35 -2.29
C SER A 405 -60.59 -0.10 -1.90
N ALA A 406 -61.61 -0.92 -1.62
CA ALA A 406 -61.45 -2.36 -1.41
C ALA A 406 -60.78 -3.04 -2.63
N ARG A 407 -61.22 -2.68 -3.85
CA ARG A 407 -60.60 -3.18 -5.09
C ARG A 407 -59.15 -2.74 -5.25
N GLN A 408 -58.83 -1.48 -4.95
CA GLN A 408 -57.44 -0.98 -5.01
C GLN A 408 -56.52 -1.64 -3.97
N LEU A 409 -57.07 -2.00 -2.81
CA LEU A 409 -56.36 -2.77 -1.79
C LEU A 409 -56.18 -4.25 -2.15
N GLY A 410 -56.91 -4.77 -3.15
CA GLY A 410 -56.98 -6.22 -3.40
C GLY A 410 -57.66 -6.99 -2.26
N GLY A 411 -58.59 -6.32 -1.56
CA GLY A 411 -59.17 -6.78 -0.30
C GLY A 411 -60.70 -6.80 -0.30
N THR A 412 -61.25 -7.09 0.87
CA THR A 412 -62.69 -7.08 1.15
C THR A 412 -63.00 -6.07 2.24
N ILE A 413 -64.16 -5.41 2.12
CA ILE A 413 -64.68 -4.52 3.16
C ILE A 413 -66.12 -4.95 3.46
N GLU A 414 -66.35 -5.49 4.64
CA GLU A 414 -67.64 -5.95 5.12
C GLU A 414 -68.21 -4.96 6.13
N ARG A 415 -69.52 -4.69 6.09
CA ARG A 415 -70.20 -3.84 7.07
C ARG A 415 -71.37 -4.57 7.68
N VAL A 416 -71.46 -4.54 9.01
CA VAL A 416 -72.52 -5.17 9.78
C VAL A 416 -73.09 -4.14 10.74
N SER A 417 -74.38 -3.84 10.58
CA SER A 417 -75.12 -2.99 11.52
C SER A 417 -75.59 -3.81 12.71
N HIS A 418 -75.43 -3.26 13.91
CA HIS A 418 -75.89 -3.82 15.17
C HIS A 418 -76.82 -2.83 15.88
N PRO A 419 -77.66 -3.29 16.84
CA PRO A 419 -78.54 -2.39 17.61
C PRO A 419 -77.77 -1.32 18.41
N ASP A 420 -76.50 -1.59 18.74
CA ASP A 420 -75.60 -0.71 19.50
C ASP A 420 -74.62 0.07 18.62
N GLY A 421 -74.63 -0.09 17.28
CA GLY A 421 -73.73 0.65 16.38
C GLY A 421 -73.38 -0.10 15.09
N ILE A 422 -72.18 0.11 14.55
CA ILE A 422 -71.73 -0.48 13.27
C ILE A 422 -70.35 -1.12 13.45
N VAL A 423 -70.15 -2.28 12.82
CA VAL A 423 -68.84 -2.91 12.68
C VAL A 423 -68.45 -2.93 11.21
N VAL A 424 -67.28 -2.39 10.89
CA VAL A 424 -66.67 -2.44 9.55
C VAL A 424 -65.38 -3.24 9.62
N ARG A 425 -65.27 -4.25 8.75
CA ARG A 425 -64.11 -5.12 8.67
C ARG A 425 -63.43 -4.96 7.33
N ILE A 426 -62.16 -4.62 7.36
CA ILE A 426 -61.32 -4.41 6.17
C ILE A 426 -60.25 -5.49 6.19
N GLU A 427 -60.19 -6.32 5.15
CA GLU A 427 -59.17 -7.36 5.01
C GLU A 427 -58.45 -7.24 3.67
N PHE A 428 -57.13 -7.10 3.68
CA PHE A 428 -56.33 -6.98 2.45
C PHE A 428 -54.91 -7.54 2.62
N PRO A 429 -54.27 -8.02 1.54
CA PRO A 429 -52.90 -8.52 1.59
C PRO A 429 -51.88 -7.37 1.75
N LEU A 430 -50.94 -7.53 2.69
CA LEU A 430 -49.76 -6.66 2.80
C LEU A 430 -48.64 -7.11 1.86
N GLY A 431 -48.61 -8.41 1.51
CA GLY A 431 -47.68 -8.96 0.53
C GLY A 431 -48.14 -8.74 -0.90
N GLU A 432 -47.23 -8.27 -1.76
CA GLU A 432 -46.71 -9.09 -2.85
C GLU A 432 -45.19 -9.15 -2.70
#